data_AF-A0A512M9I6-F1
#
_entry.id   AF-A0A512M9I6-F1
#
_cell.length_a   1.000
_cell.length_b   1.000
_cell.length_c   1.000
_cell.angle_alpha   90.00
_cell.angle_beta   90.00
_cell.angle_gamma   90.00
#
_symmetry.space_group_name_H-M   'P 1'
#
loop_
_entity.id
_entity.type
_entity.pdbx_description
1 polymer ?
#
loop_
_entity_poly.entity_id
_entity_poly.type
_entity_poly.pdbx_seq_one_letter_code
_entity_poly.pdbx_strand_id
1 'polypeptide(L)'
;MPFRTALLNLAITFMLLLVVVLAGVIMRGKQGKPVAARKIPVAGVPGQTTADEGGVPRAPVTKFEILTSPALVESSANEADTLRVKHGSEEYVFVLYYVDALETTMDHPQRVAEQGRWFQASEHDVTSTGQDAALYVTQLLKDNHFNVLTRWERVPNTVRYYAVVLVQQPQGPVYLADLLVRRGYARVGSVMTELPDDRRDQATYLAELKKLDEKARQGKAGIWAKSKSVPSAK
;
A
#
# COMPACT_ATOMS: atom_id res chain seq x y z
N MET A 1 -16.30 -27.82 -56.10
CA MET A 1 -16.16 -28.42 -54.75
C MET A 1 -17.47 -29.07 -54.37
N PRO A 2 -17.47 -30.31 -53.85
CA PRO A 2 -18.72 -31.02 -53.60
C PRO A 2 -19.48 -30.34 -52.46
N PHE A 3 -20.71 -29.93 -52.75
CA PHE A 3 -21.64 -29.18 -51.89
C PHE A 3 -21.71 -29.69 -50.44
N ARG A 4 -21.51 -31.00 -50.24
CA ARG A 4 -21.45 -31.67 -48.93
C ARG A 4 -20.30 -31.18 -48.04
N THR A 5 -19.13 -30.88 -48.61
CA THR A 5 -17.96 -30.39 -47.86
C THR A 5 -18.15 -28.92 -47.43
N ALA A 6 -18.83 -28.12 -48.25
CA ALA A 6 -19.16 -26.74 -47.90
C ALA A 6 -20.17 -26.68 -46.74
N LEU A 7 -21.20 -27.53 -46.77
CA LEU A 7 -22.18 -27.67 -45.68
C LEU A 7 -21.53 -28.17 -44.38
N LEU A 8 -20.61 -29.13 -44.46
CA LEU A 8 -19.90 -29.66 -43.29
C LEU A 8 -19.01 -28.58 -42.65
N ASN A 9 -18.26 -27.82 -43.46
CA ASN A 9 -17.40 -26.75 -42.97
C ASN A 9 -18.21 -25.61 -42.31
N LEU A 10 -19.38 -25.28 -42.89
CA LEU A 10 -20.30 -24.30 -42.32
C LEU A 10 -20.87 -24.75 -40.96
N ALA A 11 -21.24 -26.03 -40.85
CA ALA A 11 -21.75 -26.60 -39.60
C ALA A 11 -20.67 -26.60 -38.49
N ILE A 12 -19.42 -26.92 -38.83
CA ILE A 12 -18.28 -26.90 -37.90
C ILE A 12 -18.00 -25.48 -37.41
N THR A 13 -18.02 -24.48 -38.30
CA THR A 13 -17.79 -23.07 -37.91
C THR A 13 -18.90 -22.57 -37.00
N PHE A 14 -20.15 -22.94 -37.26
CA PHE A 14 -21.28 -22.55 -36.41
C PHE A 14 -21.18 -23.17 -35.01
N MET A 15 -20.79 -24.45 -34.91
CA MET A 15 -20.55 -25.13 -33.64
C MET A 15 -19.42 -24.48 -32.83
N LEU A 16 -18.31 -24.13 -33.47
CA LEU A 16 -17.19 -23.47 -32.79
C LEU A 16 -17.59 -22.07 -32.26
N LEU A 17 -18.34 -21.30 -33.05
CA LEU A 17 -18.89 -20.01 -32.63
C LEU A 17 -19.82 -20.18 -31.42
N LEU A 18 -20.68 -21.19 -31.43
CA LEU A 18 -21.59 -21.48 -30.32
C LEU A 18 -20.83 -21.79 -29.03
N VAL A 19 -19.77 -22.61 -29.10
CA VAL A 19 -18.94 -22.97 -27.94
C VAL A 19 -18.23 -21.75 -27.36
N VAL A 20 -17.67 -20.88 -28.22
CA VAL A 20 -17.00 -19.64 -27.77
C VAL A 20 -17.99 -18.68 -27.11
N VAL A 21 -19.21 -18.55 -27.65
CA VAL A 21 -20.25 -17.70 -27.07
C VAL A 21 -20.73 -18.27 -25.71
N LEU A 22 -20.96 -19.57 -25.62
CA LEU A 22 -21.33 -20.23 -24.36
C LEU A 22 -20.23 -20.10 -23.29
N ALA A 23 -18.96 -20.27 -23.67
CA ALA A 23 -17.83 -20.05 -22.76
C ALA A 23 -17.77 -18.59 -22.28
N GLY A 24 -17.97 -17.62 -23.17
CA GLY A 24 -18.02 -16.20 -22.82
C GLY A 24 -19.17 -15.86 -21.86
N VAL A 25 -20.35 -16.46 -22.04
CA VAL A 25 -21.51 -16.27 -21.16
C VAL A 25 -21.26 -16.88 -19.77
N ILE A 26 -20.67 -18.08 -19.70
CA ILE A 26 -20.33 -18.73 -18.43
C ILE A 26 -19.25 -17.94 -17.67
N MET A 27 -18.27 -17.36 -18.37
CA MET A 27 -17.24 -16.53 -17.73
C MET A 27 -17.75 -15.16 -17.26
N ARG A 28 -18.86 -14.65 -17.83
CA ARG A 28 -19.49 -13.38 -17.40
C ARG A 28 -20.16 -13.46 -16.03
N GLY A 29 -20.48 -14.67 -15.54
CA GLY A 29 -21.12 -14.90 -14.24
C GLY A 29 -20.20 -14.84 -13.02
N LYS A 30 -18.88 -14.62 -13.19
CA LYS A 30 -17.89 -14.60 -12.10
C LYS A 30 -17.41 -13.20 -11.68
N GLN A 31 -18.09 -12.13 -12.08
CA GLN A 31 -17.79 -10.81 -11.53
C GLN A 31 -18.39 -10.70 -10.12
N GLY A 32 -17.50 -10.76 -9.12
CA GLY A 32 -17.84 -10.55 -7.72
C GLY A 32 -18.62 -9.24 -7.56
N LYS A 33 -19.66 -9.27 -6.72
CA LYS A 33 -20.46 -8.08 -6.40
C LYS A 33 -19.53 -6.98 -5.86
N PRO A 34 -19.61 -5.74 -6.37
CA PRO A 34 -18.88 -4.63 -5.76
C PRO A 34 -19.39 -4.45 -4.33
N VAL A 35 -18.48 -4.56 -3.36
CA VAL A 35 -18.78 -4.28 -1.95
C VAL A 35 -19.12 -2.79 -1.86
N ALA A 36 -20.32 -2.48 -1.35
CA ALA A 36 -20.78 -1.12 -1.19
C ALA A 36 -19.85 -0.38 -0.20
N ALA A 37 -19.24 0.72 -0.66
CA ALA A 37 -18.44 1.60 0.17
C ALA A 37 -19.33 2.24 1.26
N ARG A 38 -19.06 1.90 2.52
CA ARG A 38 -19.69 2.53 3.68
C ARG A 38 -18.95 3.82 4.00
N LYS A 39 -19.68 4.94 4.13
CA LYS A 39 -19.11 6.21 4.60
C LYS A 39 -18.67 6.07 6.06
N ILE A 40 -17.43 6.45 6.34
CA ILE A 40 -16.80 6.39 7.66
C ILE A 40 -17.12 7.69 8.41
N PRO A 41 -17.72 7.66 9.62
CA PRO A 41 -17.79 8.84 10.48
C PRO A 41 -16.42 9.05 11.15
N VAL A 42 -15.85 10.25 10.98
CA VAL A 42 -14.65 10.68 11.69
C VAL A 42 -15.01 11.08 13.12
N ALA A 43 -14.10 10.76 14.06
CA ALA A 43 -14.09 11.03 15.50
C ALA A 43 -14.80 9.97 16.36
N GLY A 44 -14.10 8.89 16.66
CA GLY A 44 -14.42 8.04 17.81
C GLY A 44 -14.14 8.76 19.14
N VAL A 45 -15.03 8.59 20.11
CA VAL A 45 -14.80 8.96 21.52
C VAL A 45 -13.62 8.12 22.06
N PRO A 46 -12.67 8.70 22.82
CA PRO A 46 -11.61 7.92 23.46
C PRO A 46 -12.19 6.72 24.22
N GLY A 47 -11.85 5.50 23.80
CA GLY A 47 -12.30 4.27 24.45
C GLY A 47 -13.58 3.63 23.91
N GLN A 48 -14.22 4.14 22.85
CA GLN A 48 -15.33 3.46 22.17
C GLN A 48 -14.94 2.98 20.77
N THR A 49 -14.90 1.67 20.60
CA THR A 49 -14.70 0.98 19.32
C THR A 49 -16.02 0.96 18.54
N THR A 50 -16.07 1.62 17.38
CA THR A 50 -17.01 1.22 16.33
C THR A 50 -16.51 -0.09 15.72
N ALA A 51 -17.43 -0.88 15.14
CA ALA A 51 -17.19 -2.26 14.71
C ALA A 51 -16.22 -2.45 13.53
N ASP A 52 -15.38 -1.46 13.20
CA ASP A 52 -14.45 -1.53 12.06
C ASP A 52 -13.04 -0.94 12.27
N GLU A 53 -12.63 -0.54 13.48
CA GLU A 53 -11.35 0.19 13.64
C GLU A 53 -10.27 -0.49 14.50
N GLY A 54 -10.39 -1.81 14.73
CA GLY A 54 -9.31 -2.64 15.27
C GLY A 54 -9.70 -3.54 16.44
N GLY A 55 -8.83 -4.49 16.75
CA GLY A 55 -8.94 -5.52 17.77
C GLY A 55 -8.70 -4.97 19.16
N VAL A 56 -8.56 -5.87 20.13
CA VAL A 56 -8.43 -5.48 21.55
C VAL A 56 -7.31 -4.46 21.75
N PRO A 57 -7.59 -3.27 22.33
CA PRO A 57 -6.59 -2.25 22.60
C PRO A 57 -5.34 -2.80 23.28
N ARG A 58 -4.17 -2.38 22.78
CA ARG A 58 -2.86 -2.75 23.33
C ARG A 58 -2.25 -1.55 24.05
N ALA A 59 -1.60 -1.83 25.17
CA ALA A 59 -0.76 -0.86 25.87
C ALA A 59 0.62 -0.81 25.22
N PRO A 60 1.28 0.36 25.17
CA PRO A 60 2.63 0.46 24.65
C PRO A 60 3.61 -0.37 25.51
N VAL A 61 4.59 -0.98 24.86
CA VAL A 61 5.64 -1.80 25.47
C VAL A 61 7.02 -1.20 25.17
N THR A 62 8.03 -1.52 25.97
CA THR A 62 9.38 -0.92 25.82
C THR A 62 10.20 -1.58 24.72
N LYS A 63 10.03 -2.88 24.50
CA LYS A 63 10.71 -3.65 23.45
C LYS A 63 9.75 -3.91 22.29
N PHE A 64 10.28 -3.95 21.08
CA PHE A 64 9.49 -4.35 19.92
C PHE A 64 8.98 -5.78 20.08
N GLU A 65 7.69 -5.95 19.82
CA GLU A 65 7.08 -7.23 19.56
C GLU A 65 7.07 -7.50 18.05
N ILE A 66 7.33 -8.74 17.68
CA ILE A 66 7.31 -9.18 16.29
C ILE A 66 6.02 -9.99 16.07
N LEU A 67 5.10 -9.44 15.29
CA LEU A 67 3.96 -10.18 14.78
C LEU A 67 4.41 -10.92 13.53
N THR A 68 4.63 -12.23 13.68
CA THR A 68 5.21 -13.07 12.63
C THR A 68 4.16 -13.54 11.65
N SER A 69 4.43 -13.38 10.34
CA SER A 69 3.54 -13.81 9.26
C SER A 69 2.06 -13.44 9.46
N PRO A 70 1.72 -12.17 9.76
CA PRO A 70 0.34 -11.77 9.81
C PRO A 70 -0.24 -11.67 8.40
N ALA A 71 -1.56 -11.53 8.28
CA ALA A 71 -2.22 -11.37 6.98
C ALA A 71 -2.61 -9.90 6.76
N LEU A 72 -2.36 -9.38 5.56
CA LEU A 72 -2.96 -8.11 5.15
C LEU A 72 -4.48 -8.28 5.00
N VAL A 73 -5.25 -7.41 5.62
CA VAL A 73 -6.70 -7.33 5.44
C VAL A 73 -6.97 -6.26 4.39
N GLU A 74 -7.60 -6.64 3.28
CA GLU A 74 -8.03 -5.66 2.28
C GLU A 74 -9.06 -4.71 2.87
N SER A 75 -8.77 -3.42 2.81
CA SER A 75 -9.63 -2.37 3.30
C SER A 75 -9.44 -1.12 2.46
N SER A 76 -10.51 -0.35 2.27
CA SER A 76 -10.43 0.98 1.66
C SER A 76 -9.64 1.97 2.52
N ALA A 77 -9.38 1.64 3.79
CA ALA A 77 -8.52 2.42 4.68
C ALA A 77 -7.02 2.13 4.51
N ASN A 78 -6.64 1.15 3.67
CA ASN A 78 -5.24 0.86 3.43
C ASN A 78 -4.65 1.94 2.51
N GLU A 79 -3.58 2.55 2.99
CA GLU A 79 -2.68 3.41 2.22
C GLU A 79 -1.30 2.74 2.18
N ALA A 80 -0.35 3.29 1.42
CA ALA A 80 0.95 2.63 1.28
C ALA A 80 1.75 2.58 2.61
N ASP A 81 1.50 3.50 3.54
CA ASP A 81 2.08 3.52 4.89
C ASP A 81 1.08 3.18 6.01
N THR A 82 -0.18 2.90 5.69
CA THR A 82 -1.24 2.60 6.67
C THR A 82 -1.90 1.27 6.34
N LEU A 83 -1.71 0.26 7.18
CA LEU A 83 -2.03 -1.14 6.87
C LEU A 83 -2.96 -1.74 7.91
N ARG A 84 -4.11 -2.26 7.48
CA ARG A 84 -4.94 -3.16 8.30
C ARG A 84 -4.39 -4.57 8.22
N VAL A 85 -4.03 -5.13 9.37
CA VAL A 85 -3.31 -6.40 9.48
C VAL A 85 -4.01 -7.30 10.48
N LYS A 86 -4.24 -8.56 10.10
CA LYS A 86 -4.76 -9.61 10.97
C LYS A 86 -3.63 -10.44 11.55
N HIS A 87 -3.61 -10.59 12.88
CA HIS A 87 -2.69 -11.46 13.59
C HIS A 87 -3.45 -12.29 14.62
N GLY A 88 -3.53 -13.61 14.40
CA GLY A 88 -4.41 -14.49 15.16
C GLY A 88 -5.90 -14.18 14.90
N SER A 89 -6.67 -13.95 15.97
CA SER A 89 -8.08 -13.55 15.90
C SER A 89 -8.30 -12.04 15.76
N GLU A 90 -7.25 -11.24 15.92
CA GLU A 90 -7.34 -9.79 16.03
C GLU A 90 -6.89 -9.09 14.74
N GLU A 91 -7.44 -7.90 14.49
CA GLU A 91 -7.03 -7.03 13.38
C GLU A 91 -6.57 -5.69 13.91
N TYR A 92 -5.48 -5.13 13.40
CA TYR A 92 -4.96 -3.84 13.85
C TYR A 92 -4.62 -2.97 12.66
N VAL A 93 -4.71 -1.65 12.83
CA VAL A 93 -4.26 -0.70 11.81
C VAL A 93 -2.91 -0.13 12.25
N PHE A 94 -1.90 -0.35 11.41
CA PHE A 94 -0.55 0.11 11.63
C PHE A 94 -0.19 1.25 10.69
N VAL A 95 0.41 2.31 11.20
CA VAL A 95 1.03 3.40 10.44
C VAL A 95 2.54 3.21 10.49
N LEU A 96 3.23 3.30 9.36
CA LEU A 96 4.68 3.10 9.32
C LEU A 96 5.41 4.23 10.06
N TYR A 97 6.43 3.86 10.82
CA TYR A 97 7.49 4.81 11.17
C TYR A 97 8.27 5.21 9.91
N TYR A 98 8.99 6.33 10.01
CA TYR A 98 10.00 6.83 9.06
C TYR A 98 9.52 7.36 7.72
N VAL A 99 8.29 7.10 7.31
CA VAL A 99 7.80 7.49 5.99
C VAL A 99 6.40 8.10 6.08
N ASP A 100 6.12 8.98 5.13
CA ASP A 100 4.80 9.58 4.89
C ASP A 100 4.47 9.31 3.42
N ALA A 101 3.57 8.36 3.18
CA ALA A 101 3.17 7.96 1.84
C ALA A 101 2.31 9.02 1.16
N LEU A 102 2.35 9.04 -0.17
CA LEU A 102 1.48 9.91 -0.95
C LEU A 102 0.01 9.55 -0.70
N GLU A 103 -0.79 10.58 -0.44
CA GLU A 103 -2.25 10.47 -0.28
C GLU A 103 -2.87 9.80 -1.51
N THR A 104 -3.96 9.04 -1.32
CA THR A 104 -4.67 8.36 -2.42
C THR A 104 -5.89 9.13 -2.93
N THR A 105 -6.39 10.08 -2.13
CA THR A 105 -7.59 10.89 -2.40
C THR A 105 -7.40 12.35 -1.96
N MET A 106 -8.41 13.19 -2.22
CA MET A 106 -8.46 14.58 -1.76
C MET A 106 -9.16 14.74 -0.40
N ASP A 107 -9.33 13.66 0.38
CA ASP A 107 -9.99 13.74 1.69
C ASP A 107 -9.17 14.57 2.70
N HIS A 108 -7.85 14.65 2.48
CA HIS A 108 -6.91 15.49 3.24
C HIS A 108 -6.21 16.51 2.32
N PRO A 109 -6.93 17.50 1.77
CA PRO A 109 -6.40 18.39 0.72
C PRO A 109 -5.16 19.17 1.18
N GLN A 110 -5.06 19.50 2.47
CA GLN A 110 -3.87 20.13 3.05
C GLN A 110 -2.62 19.24 2.97
N ARG A 111 -2.76 17.93 3.19
CA ARG A 111 -1.65 16.97 3.08
C ARG A 111 -1.25 16.78 1.62
N VAL A 112 -2.22 16.65 0.72
CA VAL A 112 -1.98 16.56 -0.73
C VAL A 112 -1.21 17.80 -1.21
N ALA A 113 -1.64 19.00 -0.82
CA ALA A 113 -0.96 20.24 -1.22
C ALA A 113 0.46 20.36 -0.63
N GLU A 114 0.68 19.88 0.60
CA GLU A 114 2.01 19.82 1.21
C GLU A 114 2.94 18.86 0.45
N GLN A 115 2.45 17.66 0.14
CA GLN A 115 3.16 16.67 -0.65
C GLN A 115 3.45 17.20 -2.06
N GLY A 116 2.48 17.87 -2.70
CA GLY A 116 2.66 18.51 -4.00
C GLY A 116 3.78 19.56 -3.99
N ARG A 117 3.88 20.36 -2.92
CA ARG A 117 5.00 21.30 -2.73
C ARG A 117 6.33 20.58 -2.51
N TRP A 118 6.35 19.55 -1.68
CA TRP A 118 7.56 18.76 -1.39
C TRP A 118 8.13 18.11 -2.66
N PHE A 119 7.28 17.42 -3.41
CA PHE A 119 7.67 16.68 -4.63
C PHE A 119 7.67 17.56 -5.89
N GLN A 120 7.24 18.82 -5.77
CA GLN A 120 7.06 19.75 -6.90
C GLN A 120 6.15 19.17 -8.00
N ALA A 121 5.09 18.49 -7.57
CA ALA A 121 4.13 17.78 -8.41
C ALA A 121 2.73 18.37 -8.26
N SER A 122 1.83 18.09 -9.20
CA SER A 122 0.42 18.49 -9.07
C SER A 122 -0.30 17.64 -8.02
N GLU A 123 -1.41 18.13 -7.47
CA GLU A 123 -2.26 17.36 -6.55
C GLU A 123 -2.82 16.08 -7.19
N HIS A 124 -3.11 16.14 -8.49
CA HIS A 124 -3.48 14.97 -9.29
C HIS A 124 -2.35 13.94 -9.37
N ASP A 125 -1.11 14.40 -9.57
CA ASP A 125 0.04 13.50 -9.63
C ASP A 125 0.33 12.86 -8.27
N VAL A 126 0.15 13.61 -7.18
CA VAL A 126 0.24 13.08 -5.81
C VAL A 126 -0.77 11.96 -5.61
N THR A 127 -2.05 12.24 -5.84
CA THR A 127 -3.13 11.27 -5.58
C THR A 127 -3.08 10.04 -6.48
N SER A 128 -2.82 10.23 -7.78
CA SER A 128 -2.64 9.09 -8.71
C SER A 128 -1.44 8.22 -8.34
N THR A 129 -0.32 8.82 -7.93
CA THR A 129 0.86 8.04 -7.51
C THR A 129 0.66 7.39 -6.13
N GLY A 130 -0.12 8.00 -5.24
CA GLY A 130 -0.54 7.36 -3.99
C GLY A 130 -1.38 6.12 -4.23
N GLN A 131 -2.28 6.14 -5.22
CA GLN A 131 -3.04 4.95 -5.63
C GLN A 131 -2.12 3.84 -6.16
N ASP A 132 -1.16 4.18 -7.02
CA ASP A 132 -0.13 3.24 -7.49
C ASP A 132 0.65 2.64 -6.32
N ALA A 133 1.01 3.46 -5.33
CA ALA A 133 1.72 3.03 -4.13
C ALA A 133 0.89 2.06 -3.27
N ALA A 134 -0.39 2.35 -3.04
CA ALA A 134 -1.30 1.49 -2.27
C ALA A 134 -1.50 0.12 -2.96
N LEU A 135 -1.65 0.11 -4.29
CA LEU A 135 -1.71 -1.11 -5.08
C LEU A 135 -0.42 -1.91 -4.99
N TYR A 136 0.74 -1.23 -5.12
CA TYR A 136 2.05 -1.85 -4.98
C TYR A 136 2.21 -2.54 -3.62
N VAL A 137 1.90 -1.85 -2.53
CA VAL A 137 2.02 -2.42 -1.18
C VAL A 137 1.06 -3.58 -0.97
N THR A 138 -0.18 -3.44 -1.44
CA THR A 138 -1.18 -4.50 -1.35
C THR A 138 -0.70 -5.78 -2.05
N GLN A 139 -0.18 -5.66 -3.28
CA GLN A 139 0.34 -6.81 -4.02
C GLN A 139 1.60 -7.37 -3.36
N LEU A 140 2.52 -6.50 -2.95
CA LEU A 140 3.77 -6.89 -2.30
C LEU A 140 3.53 -7.74 -1.04
N LEU A 141 2.62 -7.30 -0.16
CA LEU A 141 2.35 -7.99 1.10
C LEU A 141 1.44 -9.22 0.95
N LYS A 142 0.72 -9.36 -0.16
CA LYS A 142 0.00 -10.59 -0.51
C LYS A 142 0.95 -11.67 -1.04
N ASP A 143 1.92 -11.26 -1.85
CA ASP A 143 2.82 -12.19 -2.53
C ASP A 143 4.02 -12.61 -1.67
N ASN A 144 4.31 -11.87 -0.61
CA ASN A 144 5.50 -12.09 0.21
C ASN A 144 5.15 -12.21 1.68
N HIS A 145 5.89 -13.06 2.38
CA HIS A 145 5.89 -13.05 3.84
C HIS A 145 6.40 -11.71 4.36
N PHE A 146 5.78 -11.21 5.41
CA PHE A 146 6.23 -10.02 6.12
C PHE A 146 6.03 -10.20 7.62
N ASN A 147 6.76 -9.40 8.39
CA ASN A 147 6.57 -9.25 9.82
C ASN A 147 6.19 -7.80 10.13
N VAL A 148 5.32 -7.61 11.13
CA VAL A 148 5.04 -6.30 11.71
C VAL A 148 5.78 -6.20 13.03
N LEU A 149 6.62 -5.19 13.18
CA LEU A 149 7.39 -4.94 14.39
C LEU A 149 6.82 -3.69 15.04
N THR A 150 6.24 -3.83 16.23
CA THR A 150 5.55 -2.73 16.91
C THR A 150 5.85 -2.71 18.40
N ARG A 151 5.84 -1.52 18.99
CA ARG A 151 5.81 -1.30 20.44
C ARG A 151 4.41 -0.92 20.93
N TRP A 152 3.39 -1.05 20.08
CA TRP A 152 2.02 -0.63 20.35
C TRP A 152 1.91 0.85 20.75
N GLU A 153 2.85 1.68 20.31
CA GLU A 153 2.75 3.13 20.43
C GLU A 153 1.59 3.64 19.59
N ARG A 154 0.72 4.44 20.20
CA ARG A 154 -0.46 4.95 19.52
C ARG A 154 -0.12 6.13 18.62
N VAL A 155 -0.73 6.15 17.44
CA VAL A 155 -0.81 7.35 16.62
C VAL A 155 -1.76 8.33 17.34
N PRO A 156 -1.34 9.58 17.65
CA PRO A 156 -2.11 10.52 18.45
C PRO A 156 -3.55 10.70 17.95
N ASN A 157 -4.51 10.71 18.88
CA ASN A 157 -5.94 10.90 18.59
C ASN A 157 -6.55 9.83 17.65
N THR A 158 -5.95 8.65 17.57
CA THR A 158 -6.51 7.52 16.79
C THR A 158 -6.42 6.19 17.57
N VAL A 159 -6.98 5.15 16.98
CA VAL A 159 -6.85 3.76 17.42
C VAL A 159 -5.74 2.98 16.70
N ARG A 160 -4.96 3.68 15.85
CA ARG A 160 -3.87 3.10 15.06
C ARG A 160 -2.59 3.04 15.89
N TYR A 161 -1.72 2.10 15.53
CA TYR A 161 -0.41 1.95 16.17
C TYR A 161 0.71 2.22 15.18
N TYR A 162 1.86 2.69 15.65
CA TYR A 162 3.03 2.75 14.80
C TYR A 162 3.71 1.38 14.67
N ALA A 163 4.31 1.12 13.50
CA ALA A 163 5.11 -0.09 13.27
C ALA A 163 6.22 0.12 12.25
N VAL A 164 7.20 -0.78 12.29
CA VAL A 164 8.11 -1.03 11.17
C VAL A 164 7.68 -2.35 10.53
N VAL A 165 7.65 -2.42 9.20
CA VAL A 165 7.28 -3.64 8.46
C VAL A 165 8.50 -4.16 7.73
N LEU A 166 8.82 -5.43 7.95
CA LEU A 166 9.92 -6.13 7.30
C LEU A 166 9.36 -7.15 6.32
N VAL A 167 9.60 -6.94 5.02
CA VAL A 167 9.08 -7.75 3.93
C VAL A 167 10.18 -8.67 3.42
N GLN A 168 9.90 -9.96 3.30
CA GLN A 168 10.84 -10.89 2.68
C GLN A 168 10.96 -10.59 1.19
N GLN A 169 12.20 -10.47 0.71
CA GLN A 169 12.53 -10.33 -0.71
C GLN A 169 13.54 -11.42 -1.10
N PRO A 170 13.73 -11.70 -2.40
CA PRO A 170 14.66 -12.74 -2.85
C PRO A 170 16.10 -12.55 -2.34
N GLN A 171 16.53 -11.31 -2.12
CA GLN A 171 17.87 -10.97 -1.62
C GLN A 171 17.95 -10.86 -0.09
N GLY A 172 16.86 -11.16 0.61
CA GLY A 172 16.73 -11.02 2.06
C GLY A 172 15.63 -10.04 2.47
N PRO A 173 15.35 -9.93 3.77
CA PRO A 173 14.31 -9.05 4.28
C PRO A 173 14.67 -7.57 4.06
N VAL A 174 13.68 -6.77 3.65
CA VAL A 174 13.81 -5.33 3.41
C VAL A 174 12.68 -4.60 4.12
N TYR A 175 12.98 -3.45 4.73
CA TYR A 175 11.94 -2.63 5.34
C TYR A 175 11.00 -2.05 4.27
N LEU A 176 9.70 -2.03 4.56
CA LEU A 176 8.71 -1.46 3.64
C LEU A 176 8.99 0.04 3.38
N ALA A 177 9.48 0.76 4.38
CA ALA A 177 9.93 2.15 4.25
C ALA A 177 11.00 2.33 3.15
N ASP A 178 12.04 1.47 3.12
CA ASP A 178 13.04 1.48 2.04
C ASP A 178 12.40 1.33 0.67
N LEU A 179 11.47 0.38 0.53
CA LEU A 179 10.83 0.06 -0.74
C LEU A 179 9.98 1.22 -1.26
N LEU A 180 9.23 1.88 -0.36
CA LEU A 180 8.41 3.04 -0.69
C LEU A 180 9.26 4.24 -1.12
N VAL A 181 10.31 4.57 -0.37
CA VAL A 181 11.19 5.70 -0.67
C VAL A 181 11.95 5.46 -1.99
N ARG A 182 12.50 4.25 -2.19
CA ARG A 182 13.20 3.87 -3.45
C ARG A 182 12.33 4.04 -4.69
N ARG A 183 11.01 3.84 -4.55
CA ARG A 183 10.06 3.96 -5.66
C ARG A 183 9.48 5.38 -5.82
N GLY A 184 9.81 6.32 -4.95
CA GLY A 184 9.20 7.65 -4.96
C GLY A 184 7.71 7.61 -4.60
N TYR A 185 7.32 6.71 -3.68
CA TYR A 185 5.95 6.55 -3.19
C TYR A 185 5.72 7.17 -1.81
N ALA A 186 6.79 7.53 -1.11
CA ALA A 186 6.73 8.21 0.17
C ALA A 186 7.91 9.17 0.30
N ARG A 187 7.73 10.21 1.13
CA ARG A 187 8.85 11.01 1.64
C ARG A 187 9.30 10.45 2.98
N VAL A 188 10.49 10.85 3.42
CA VAL A 188 10.96 10.57 4.78
C VAL A 188 10.08 11.34 5.77
N GLY A 189 9.43 10.61 6.66
CA GLY A 189 8.53 11.11 7.70
C GLY A 189 9.25 11.61 8.95
N SER A 190 8.49 12.23 9.85
CA SER A 190 9.01 12.85 11.08
C SER A 190 9.00 11.93 12.30
N VAL A 191 8.13 10.92 12.32
CA VAL A 191 8.03 9.96 13.43
C VAL A 191 9.02 8.83 13.18
N MET A 192 9.97 8.66 14.09
CA MET A 192 11.10 7.74 13.97
C MET A 192 11.22 6.88 15.22
N THR A 193 12.01 5.81 15.14
CA THR A 193 12.16 4.85 16.23
C THR A 193 13.47 4.08 16.09
N GLU A 194 13.97 3.45 17.15
CA GLU A 194 15.08 2.51 17.00
C GLU A 194 14.63 1.31 16.17
N LEU A 195 15.53 0.79 15.33
CA LEU A 195 15.24 -0.40 14.55
C LEU A 195 15.53 -1.66 15.40
N PRO A 196 14.56 -2.56 15.58
CA PRO A 196 14.75 -3.76 16.40
C PRO A 196 15.74 -4.73 15.73
N ASP A 197 16.73 -5.18 16.51
CA ASP A 197 17.78 -6.11 16.10
C ASP A 197 18.56 -5.69 14.83
N ASP A 198 18.57 -4.39 14.52
CA ASP A 198 19.37 -3.82 13.42
C ASP A 198 20.66 -3.23 13.97
N ARG A 199 21.75 -3.39 13.23
CA ARG A 199 23.07 -2.81 13.55
C ARG A 199 23.10 -1.29 13.37
N ARG A 200 22.19 -0.75 12.55
CA ARG A 200 22.08 0.69 12.28
C ARG A 200 21.33 1.34 13.42
N ASP A 201 21.89 2.42 13.95
CA ASP A 201 21.12 3.31 14.80
C ASP A 201 20.11 4.12 13.99
N GLN A 202 19.21 4.81 14.69
CA GLN A 202 18.16 5.64 14.09
C GLN A 202 18.74 6.70 13.13
N ALA A 203 19.86 7.33 13.48
CA ALA A 203 20.48 8.38 12.67
C ALA A 203 21.08 7.84 11.37
N THR A 204 21.75 6.69 11.44
CA THR A 204 22.33 5.98 10.29
C THR A 204 21.23 5.55 9.33
N TYR A 205 20.16 4.93 9.84
CA TYR A 205 19.05 4.51 8.99
C TYR A 205 18.33 5.69 8.34
N LEU A 206 18.12 6.78 9.09
CA LEU A 206 17.58 8.02 8.52
C LEU A 206 18.45 8.58 7.39
N ALA A 207 19.78 8.57 7.57
CA ALA A 207 20.71 9.00 6.52
C ALA A 207 20.66 8.09 5.28
N GLU A 208 20.47 6.79 5.47
CA GLU A 208 20.26 5.86 4.37
C GLU A 208 18.94 6.12 3.64
N LEU A 209 17.81 6.30 4.33
CA LEU A 209 16.53 6.66 3.71
C LEU A 209 16.63 7.96 2.91
N LYS A 210 17.33 8.98 3.42
CA LYS A 210 17.57 10.23 2.67
C LYS A 210 18.36 10.01 1.39
N LYS A 211 19.39 9.14 1.42
CA LYS A 211 20.14 8.75 0.21
C LYS A 211 19.26 7.99 -0.78
N LEU A 212 18.30 7.17 -0.30
CA LEU A 212 17.35 6.50 -1.16
C LEU A 212 16.38 7.49 -1.82
N ASP A 213 15.89 8.49 -1.07
CA ASP A 213 15.02 9.54 -1.62
C ASP A 213 15.76 10.35 -2.69
N GLU A 214 17.02 10.71 -2.45
CA GLU A 214 17.85 11.41 -3.44
C GLU A 214 18.05 10.56 -4.71
N LYS A 215 18.34 9.27 -4.57
CA LYS A 215 18.45 8.35 -5.71
C LYS A 215 17.13 8.21 -6.46
N ALA A 216 16.01 8.12 -5.76
CA ALA A 216 14.68 8.08 -6.36
C ALA A 216 14.40 9.37 -7.15
N ARG A 217 14.80 10.53 -6.62
CA ARG A 217 14.70 11.83 -7.28
C ARG A 217 15.55 11.91 -8.54
N GLN A 218 16.84 11.59 -8.44
CA GLN A 218 17.78 11.60 -9.58
C GLN A 218 17.34 10.60 -10.67
N GLY A 219 16.87 9.43 -10.27
CA GLY A 219 16.35 8.38 -11.15
C GLY A 219 14.93 8.61 -11.63
N LYS A 220 14.27 9.72 -11.25
CA LYS A 220 12.87 10.02 -11.60
C LYS A 220 11.91 8.86 -11.29
N ALA A 221 12.05 8.24 -10.12
CA ALA A 221 11.17 7.16 -9.68
C ALA A 221 9.83 7.70 -9.14
N GLY A 222 8.72 7.05 -9.50
CA GLY A 222 7.38 7.36 -9.00
C GLY A 222 7.01 8.82 -9.21
N ILE A 223 6.67 9.53 -8.12
CA ILE A 223 6.26 10.93 -8.16
C ILE A 223 7.37 11.85 -8.71
N TRP A 224 8.63 11.47 -8.55
CA TRP A 224 9.75 12.27 -9.04
C TRP A 224 9.80 12.35 -10.58
N ALA A 225 9.22 11.38 -11.31
CA ALA A 225 9.02 11.49 -12.76
C ALA A 225 8.06 12.61 -13.16
N LYS A 226 7.13 12.93 -12.27
CA LYS A 226 6.07 13.93 -12.44
C LYS A 226 6.45 15.28 -11.82
N SER A 227 7.61 15.37 -11.18
CA SER A 227 8.13 16.62 -10.62
C SER A 227 8.45 17.62 -11.73
N LYS A 228 8.10 18.89 -11.50
CA LYS A 228 8.53 19.99 -12.40
C LYS A 228 10.06 20.04 -12.36
N SER A 229 10.70 19.98 -13.52
CA SER A 229 12.15 20.10 -13.59
C SER A 229 12.58 21.47 -13.07
N VAL A 230 13.29 21.52 -11.95
CA VAL A 230 14.11 22.69 -11.61
C VAL A 230 15.33 22.63 -12.54
N PRO A 231 15.60 23.67 -13.36
CA PRO A 231 16.85 23.73 -14.10
C PRO A 231 18.01 23.59 -13.10
N SER A 232 18.92 22.65 -13.33
CA SER A 232 20.13 22.55 -12.52
C SER A 232 20.82 23.92 -12.55
N ALA A 233 20.98 24.56 -11.39
CA ALA A 233 21.88 25.70 -11.28
C ALA A 233 23.25 25.22 -11.75
N LYS A 234 23.79 25.88 -12.77
CA LYS A 234 25.15 25.68 -13.26
C LYS A 234 26.16 26.23 -12.26
#